data_AF-A0A7J4K481-F1
#
_entry.id   AF-A0A7J4K481-F1
#
_cell.length_a   1.000
_cell.length_b   1.000
_cell.length_c   1.000
_cell.angle_alpha   90.00
_cell.angle_beta   90.00
_cell.angle_gamma   90.00
#
_symmetry.space_group_name_H-M   'P 1'
#
loop_
_entity.id
_entity.type
_entity.pdbx_description
1 polymer ?
#
loop_
_entity_poly.entity_id
_entity_poly.type
_entity_poly.pdbx_seq_one_letter_code
_entity_poly.pdbx_strand_id
1 'polypeptide(L)'
;MMDEAELGAKITELEVKKTDLINRIKKVNARKRYKQYEDKALEPFLEKTRDVDVGPLRRQRRAIEFRIATQAYTPKMEKELLKAAKKLDDQLAQFHEVERARRKKRYVIGDLAECEKEITEIETQLHVIRDELKKLYDEARTYKSASRKGIKFGPAPDDGLVTLEEMGVVIEQK
;
A
#
# COMPACT_ATOMS: atom_id res chain seq x y z
N MET A 1 5.27 8.03 -36.14
CA MET A 1 6.63 8.03 -35.58
C MET A 1 6.70 9.27 -34.70
N MET A 2 6.90 9.11 -33.38
CA MET A 2 6.88 10.27 -32.45
C MET A 2 8.13 11.13 -32.68
N ASP A 3 7.99 12.44 -32.56
CA ASP A 3 9.11 13.37 -32.73
C ASP A 3 10.05 13.33 -31.50
N GLU A 4 11.34 13.66 -31.68
CA GLU A 4 12.36 13.60 -30.61
C GLU A 4 11.96 14.46 -29.39
N ALA A 5 11.24 15.56 -29.61
CA ALA A 5 10.70 16.43 -28.57
C ALA A 5 9.55 15.76 -27.79
N GLU A 6 8.65 15.05 -28.46
CA GLU A 6 7.53 14.33 -27.84
C GLU A 6 8.02 13.14 -27.00
N LEU A 7 9.05 12.46 -27.48
CA LEU A 7 9.71 11.35 -26.78
C LEU A 7 10.40 11.84 -25.50
N GLY A 8 11.07 12.99 -25.56
CA GLY A 8 11.66 13.66 -24.40
C GLY A 8 10.61 14.07 -23.35
N ALA A 9 9.50 14.66 -23.78
CA ALA A 9 8.41 15.06 -22.88
C ALA A 9 7.75 13.86 -22.16
N LYS A 10 7.52 12.76 -22.88
CA LYS A 10 6.98 11.52 -22.26
C LYS A 10 7.92 10.92 -21.22
N ILE A 11 9.23 10.94 -21.48
CA ILE A 11 10.23 10.44 -20.53
C ILE A 11 10.21 11.26 -19.25
N THR A 12 10.22 12.60 -19.34
CA THR A 12 10.19 13.44 -18.14
C THR A 12 8.90 13.28 -17.35
N GLU A 13 7.75 13.16 -18.01
CA GLU A 13 6.48 12.87 -17.34
C GLU A 13 6.51 11.54 -16.56
N LEU A 14 7.03 10.48 -17.17
CA LEU A 14 7.14 9.17 -16.53
C LEU A 14 8.18 9.15 -15.40
N GLU A 15 9.27 9.92 -15.53
CA GLU A 15 10.23 10.14 -14.44
C GLU A 15 9.59 10.85 -13.24
N VAL A 16 8.78 11.88 -13.47
CA VAL A 16 8.04 12.57 -12.41
C VAL A 16 7.08 11.59 -11.73
N LYS A 17 6.25 10.87 -12.49
CA LYS A 17 5.33 9.85 -11.95
C LYS A 17 6.07 8.79 -11.13
N LYS A 18 7.23 8.31 -11.61
CA LYS A 18 8.08 7.37 -10.87
C LYS A 18 8.55 7.95 -9.54
N THR A 19 9.01 9.20 -9.52
CA THR A 19 9.47 9.85 -8.30
C THR A 19 8.34 10.05 -7.28
N ASP A 20 7.15 10.41 -7.75
CA ASP A 20 5.94 10.54 -6.92
C ASP A 20 5.55 9.21 -6.28
N LEU A 21 5.54 8.11 -7.05
CA LEU A 21 5.26 6.77 -6.52
C LEU A 21 6.32 6.33 -5.49
N ILE A 22 7.60 6.63 -5.72
CA ILE A 22 8.66 6.35 -4.74
C ILE A 22 8.43 7.15 -3.45
N ASN A 23 8.05 8.43 -3.56
CA ASN A 23 7.75 9.26 -2.40
C ASN A 23 6.52 8.75 -1.64
N ARG A 24 5.51 8.22 -2.35
CA ARG A 24 4.37 7.56 -1.73
C ARG A 24 4.78 6.29 -0.98
N ILE A 25 5.59 5.41 -1.59
CA ILE A 25 6.14 4.22 -0.90
C ILE A 25 6.89 4.61 0.37
N LYS A 26 7.71 5.67 0.34
CA LYS A 26 8.43 6.16 1.54
C LYS A 26 7.46 6.52 2.68
N LYS A 27 6.36 7.22 2.37
CA LYS A 27 5.31 7.57 3.35
C LYS A 27 4.62 6.33 3.92
N VAL A 28 4.23 5.39 3.05
CA VAL A 28 3.58 4.15 3.47
C VAL A 28 4.52 3.30 4.34
N ASN A 29 5.81 3.22 3.99
CA ASN A 29 6.81 2.52 4.78
C ASN A 29 7.04 3.15 6.16
N ALA A 30 7.02 4.49 6.25
CA ALA A 30 7.09 5.17 7.54
C ALA A 30 5.88 4.82 8.42
N ARG A 31 4.66 4.84 7.85
CA ARG A 31 3.43 4.40 8.53
C ARG A 31 3.53 2.94 8.97
N LYS A 32 3.97 2.04 8.08
CA LYS A 32 4.16 0.61 8.37
C LYS A 32 5.12 0.40 9.54
N ARG A 33 6.28 1.08 9.55
CA ARG A 33 7.26 1.01 10.65
C ARG A 33 6.65 1.45 11.98
N TYR A 34 5.94 2.58 12.00
CA TYR A 34 5.25 3.05 13.20
C TYR A 34 4.28 2.00 13.74
N LYS A 35 3.47 1.41 12.86
CA LYS A 35 2.50 0.36 13.23
C LYS A 35 3.17 -0.94 13.70
N GLN A 36 4.32 -1.30 13.13
CA GLN A 36 5.12 -2.43 13.63
C GLN A 36 5.65 -2.19 15.05
N TYR A 37 6.08 -0.97 15.36
CA TYR A 37 6.48 -0.63 16.73
C TYR A 37 5.29 -0.65 17.69
N GLU A 38 4.12 -0.19 17.23
CA GLU A 38 2.88 -0.24 18.01
C GLU A 38 2.46 -1.68 18.31
N ASP A 39 2.56 -2.60 17.36
CA ASP A 39 2.27 -4.03 17.57
C ASP A 39 3.26 -4.66 18.56
N LYS A 40 4.57 -4.43 18.36
CA LYS A 40 5.62 -4.89 19.28
C LYS A 40 5.46 -4.36 20.70
N ALA A 41 4.95 -3.14 20.86
CA ALA A 41 4.69 -2.56 22.18
C ALA A 41 3.48 -3.22 22.86
N LEU A 42 2.51 -3.73 22.10
CA LEU A 42 1.31 -4.39 22.62
C LEU A 42 1.57 -5.87 22.97
N GLU A 43 2.54 -6.52 22.34
CA GLU A 43 2.87 -7.94 22.57
C GLU A 43 3.13 -8.30 24.04
N PRO A 44 4.06 -7.63 24.77
CA PRO A 44 4.37 -8.00 26.15
C PRO A 44 3.19 -7.87 27.10
N PHE A 45 2.28 -6.92 26.84
CA PHE A 45 1.08 -6.72 27.65
C PHE A 45 0.04 -7.83 27.40
N LEU A 46 -0.12 -8.25 26.16
CA LEU A 46 -1.08 -9.28 25.77
C LEU A 46 -0.61 -10.69 26.11
N GLU A 47 0.69 -10.95 26.09
CA GLU A 47 1.28 -12.22 26.54
C GLU A 47 1.04 -12.45 28.03
N LYS A 48 1.24 -11.42 28.87
CA LYS A 48 0.97 -11.48 30.31
C LYS A 48 -0.51 -11.69 30.65
N THR A 49 -1.41 -11.35 29.72
CA THR A 49 -2.87 -11.38 29.93
C THR A 49 -3.56 -12.36 28.99
N ARG A 50 -2.83 -13.39 28.52
CA ARG A 50 -3.34 -14.40 27.58
C ARG A 50 -4.52 -15.19 28.15
N ASP A 51 -4.43 -15.58 29.42
CA ASP A 51 -5.41 -16.47 30.06
C ASP A 51 -6.68 -15.76 30.54
N VAL A 52 -6.74 -14.43 30.38
CA VAL A 52 -7.91 -13.64 30.75
C VAL A 52 -9.01 -13.85 29.72
N ASP A 53 -10.10 -14.50 30.13
CA ASP A 53 -11.33 -14.60 29.35
C ASP A 53 -12.48 -13.77 29.96
N VAL A 54 -12.92 -12.78 29.19
CA VAL A 54 -13.95 -11.81 29.60
C VAL A 54 -15.36 -12.31 29.24
N GLY A 55 -15.45 -13.26 28.30
CA GLY A 55 -16.72 -13.81 27.82
C GLY A 55 -17.59 -14.41 28.93
N PRO A 56 -17.04 -15.34 29.75
CA PRO A 56 -17.77 -15.96 30.86
C PRO A 56 -18.26 -14.94 31.89
N LEU A 57 -17.42 -13.97 32.28
CA LEU A 57 -17.76 -12.94 33.27
C LEU A 57 -18.94 -12.07 32.79
N ARG A 58 -18.97 -11.68 31.51
CA ARG A 58 -20.12 -10.94 30.93
C ARG A 58 -21.40 -11.75 30.91
N ARG A 59 -21.32 -13.07 30.74
CA ARG A 59 -22.50 -13.95 30.79
C ARG A 59 -23.00 -14.09 32.23
N GLN A 60 -22.11 -14.27 33.18
CA GLN A 60 -22.44 -14.32 34.61
C GLN A 60 -23.09 -13.02 35.08
N ARG A 61 -22.55 -11.86 34.68
CA ARG A 61 -23.13 -10.56 35.00
C ARG A 61 -24.57 -10.43 34.49
N ARG A 62 -24.80 -10.74 33.20
CA ARG A 62 -26.14 -10.73 32.60
C ARG A 62 -27.11 -11.69 33.28
N ALA A 63 -26.63 -12.86 33.71
CA ALA A 63 -27.45 -13.81 34.44
C ALA A 63 -27.86 -13.27 35.83
N ILE A 64 -26.96 -12.57 36.53
CA ILE A 64 -27.29 -11.93 37.82
C ILE A 64 -28.26 -10.77 37.61
N GLU A 65 -28.05 -9.92 36.59
CA GLU A 65 -29.00 -8.84 36.23
C GLU A 65 -30.39 -9.39 35.95
N PHE A 66 -30.48 -10.50 35.19
CA PHE A 66 -31.75 -11.17 34.94
C PHE A 66 -32.40 -11.70 36.22
N ARG A 67 -31.62 -12.30 37.12
CA ARG A 67 -32.13 -12.78 38.43
C ARG A 67 -32.61 -11.64 39.33
N ILE A 68 -31.94 -10.49 39.31
CA ILE A 68 -32.41 -9.29 40.02
C ILE A 68 -33.78 -8.87 39.48
N ALA A 69 -33.93 -8.80 38.15
CA ALA A 69 -35.17 -8.38 37.51
C ALA A 69 -36.34 -9.36 37.70
N THR A 70 -36.08 -10.66 37.86
CA THR A 70 -37.12 -11.71 37.83
C THR A 70 -37.34 -12.45 39.14
N GLN A 71 -36.31 -12.55 39.99
CA GLN A 71 -36.28 -13.47 41.15
C GLN A 71 -35.94 -12.77 42.48
N ALA A 72 -35.66 -11.47 42.49
CA ALA A 72 -35.41 -10.74 43.73
C ALA A 72 -36.73 -10.35 44.43
N TYR A 73 -37.34 -11.31 45.12
CA TYR A 73 -38.61 -11.09 45.85
C TYR A 73 -38.42 -10.58 47.29
N THR A 74 -37.18 -10.57 47.82
CA THR A 74 -36.86 -9.96 49.12
C THR A 74 -35.72 -8.94 49.04
N PRO A 75 -35.73 -7.89 49.89
CA PRO A 75 -34.65 -6.90 49.93
C PRO A 75 -33.28 -7.50 50.31
N LYS A 76 -33.25 -8.59 51.08
CA LYS A 76 -32.00 -9.28 51.45
C LYS A 76 -31.38 -9.97 50.23
N MET A 77 -32.19 -10.70 49.46
CA MET A 77 -31.73 -11.37 48.23
C MET A 77 -31.28 -10.36 47.17
N GLU A 78 -32.03 -9.27 46.99
CA GLU A 78 -31.65 -8.19 46.07
C GLU A 78 -30.28 -7.61 46.43
N LYS A 79 -30.04 -7.34 47.72
CA LYS A 79 -28.77 -6.82 48.21
C LYS A 79 -27.59 -7.78 47.99
N GLU A 80 -27.81 -9.09 48.12
CA GLU A 80 -26.79 -10.11 47.84
C GLU A 80 -26.46 -10.21 46.35
N LEU A 81 -27.48 -10.22 45.49
CA LEU A 81 -27.30 -10.22 44.05
C LEU A 81 -26.59 -8.95 43.57
N LEU A 82 -26.94 -7.78 44.11
CA LEU A 82 -26.24 -6.52 43.82
C LEU A 82 -24.78 -6.54 44.26
N LYS A 83 -24.45 -7.15 45.41
CA LYS A 83 -23.05 -7.34 45.82
C LYS A 83 -22.29 -8.25 44.85
N ALA A 84 -22.92 -9.33 44.39
CA ALA A 84 -22.31 -10.23 43.41
C ALA A 84 -22.11 -9.54 42.05
N ALA A 85 -23.09 -8.76 41.58
CA ALA A 85 -22.97 -7.94 40.38
C ALA A 85 -21.80 -6.95 40.48
N LYS A 86 -21.69 -6.22 41.61
CA LYS A 86 -20.56 -5.29 41.85
C LYS A 86 -19.21 -5.98 41.78
N LYS A 87 -19.05 -7.17 42.38
CA LYS A 87 -17.80 -7.94 42.31
C LYS A 87 -17.44 -8.30 40.86
N LEU A 88 -18.43 -8.68 40.05
CA LEU A 88 -18.22 -8.95 38.62
C LEU A 88 -17.87 -7.67 37.85
N ASP A 89 -18.46 -6.53 38.21
CA ASP A 89 -18.12 -5.24 37.62
C ASP A 89 -16.68 -4.82 37.91
N ASP A 90 -16.23 -4.98 39.15
CA ASP A 90 -14.84 -4.70 39.54
C ASP A 90 -13.86 -5.60 38.77
N GLN A 91 -14.19 -6.88 38.60
CA GLN A 91 -13.41 -7.81 37.77
C GLN A 91 -13.41 -7.39 36.30
N LEU A 92 -14.57 -7.06 35.73
CA LEU A 92 -14.69 -6.61 34.34
C LEU A 92 -13.93 -5.29 34.09
N ALA A 93 -13.90 -4.39 35.08
CA ALA A 93 -13.14 -3.15 35.00
C ALA A 93 -11.63 -3.41 34.90
N GLN A 94 -11.11 -4.37 35.66
CA GLN A 94 -9.70 -4.80 35.57
C GLN A 94 -9.36 -5.37 34.19
N PHE A 95 -10.31 -6.05 33.54
CA PHE A 95 -10.11 -6.65 32.22
C PHE A 95 -10.43 -5.71 31.05
N HIS A 96 -10.95 -4.51 31.30
CA HIS A 96 -11.29 -3.54 30.27
C HIS A 96 -10.04 -3.08 29.48
N GLU A 97 -8.91 -2.90 30.17
CA GLU A 97 -7.64 -2.54 29.54
C GLU A 97 -7.12 -3.63 28.59
N VAL A 98 -7.30 -4.90 29.00
CA VAL A 98 -6.95 -6.07 28.18
C VAL A 98 -7.80 -6.14 26.92
N GLU A 99 -9.11 -5.94 27.02
CA GLU A 99 -9.98 -5.87 25.84
C GLU A 99 -9.58 -4.72 24.91
N ARG A 100 -9.28 -3.55 25.48
CA ARG A 100 -8.86 -2.37 24.71
C ARG A 100 -7.56 -2.66 23.95
N ALA A 101 -6.58 -3.27 24.61
CA ALA A 101 -5.33 -3.68 23.97
C ALA A 101 -5.56 -4.73 22.88
N ARG A 102 -6.42 -5.74 23.10
CA ARG A 102 -6.77 -6.76 22.10
C ARG A 102 -7.48 -6.17 20.89
N ARG A 103 -8.37 -5.20 21.08
CA ARG A 103 -9.02 -4.47 19.97
C ARG A 103 -7.99 -3.64 19.22
N LYS A 104 -7.13 -2.91 19.95
CA LYS A 104 -6.06 -2.11 19.38
C LYS A 104 -5.12 -2.96 18.51
N LYS A 105 -4.69 -4.13 18.99
CA LYS A 105 -3.86 -5.07 18.21
C LYS A 105 -4.55 -5.49 16.91
N ARG A 106 -5.86 -5.78 16.94
CA ARG A 106 -6.61 -6.10 15.71
C ARG A 106 -6.61 -4.96 14.70
N TYR A 107 -6.80 -3.71 15.13
CA TYR A 107 -6.72 -2.55 14.24
C TYR A 107 -5.31 -2.36 13.67
N VAL A 108 -4.27 -2.51 14.51
CA VAL A 108 -2.87 -2.39 14.07
C VAL A 108 -2.53 -3.45 13.01
N ILE A 109 -2.99 -4.70 13.19
CA ILE A 109 -2.81 -5.76 12.19
C ILE A 109 -3.54 -5.43 10.89
N GLY A 110 -4.76 -4.89 10.98
CA GLY A 110 -5.50 -4.40 9.81
C GLY A 110 -4.74 -3.29 9.07
N ASP A 111 -4.27 -2.28 9.79
CA ASP A 111 -3.50 -1.16 9.24
C ASP A 111 -2.22 -1.63 8.54
N LEU A 112 -1.55 -2.65 9.09
CA LEU A 112 -0.34 -3.25 8.52
C LEU A 112 -0.65 -3.98 7.22
N ALA A 113 -1.73 -4.77 7.18
CA ALA A 113 -2.16 -5.48 5.99
C ALA A 113 -2.57 -4.50 4.87
N GLU A 114 -3.22 -3.39 5.21
CA GLU A 114 -3.52 -2.32 4.26
C GLU A 114 -2.25 -1.65 3.71
N CYS A 115 -1.28 -1.35 4.57
CA CYS A 115 0.02 -0.84 4.12
C CYS A 115 0.71 -1.79 3.14
N GLU A 116 0.65 -3.10 3.39
CA GLU A 116 1.23 -4.10 2.50
C GLU A 116 0.55 -4.13 1.14
N LYS A 117 -0.78 -4.10 1.12
CA LYS A 117 -1.55 -3.99 -0.13
C LYS A 117 -1.17 -2.74 -0.91
N GLU A 118 -1.14 -1.58 -0.26
CA GLU A 118 -0.78 -0.32 -0.91
C GLU A 118 0.67 -0.36 -1.46
N ILE A 119 1.62 -0.95 -0.73
CA ILE A 119 2.98 -1.14 -1.23
C ILE A 119 2.99 -2.01 -2.48
N THR A 120 2.29 -3.17 -2.46
CA THR A 120 2.24 -4.06 -3.63
C THR A 120 1.60 -3.39 -4.85
N GLU A 121 0.54 -2.62 -4.67
CA GLU A 121 -0.08 -1.85 -5.75
C GLU A 121 0.89 -0.83 -6.35
N ILE A 122 1.60 -0.07 -5.52
CA ILE A 122 2.57 0.92 -6.03
C ILE A 122 3.77 0.22 -6.70
N GLU A 123 4.22 -0.92 -6.19
CA GLU A 123 5.28 -1.70 -6.81
C GLU A 123 4.90 -2.22 -8.21
N THR A 124 3.66 -2.67 -8.39
CA THR A 124 3.16 -3.06 -9.73
C THR A 124 3.15 -1.87 -10.68
N GLN A 125 2.69 -0.69 -10.24
CA GLN A 125 2.72 0.53 -11.05
C GLN A 125 4.14 0.97 -11.40
N LEU A 126 5.07 0.88 -10.45
CA LEU A 126 6.48 1.17 -10.69
C LEU A 126 7.12 0.21 -11.70
N HIS A 127 6.71 -1.06 -11.70
CA HIS A 127 7.19 -2.02 -12.70
C HIS A 127 6.75 -1.61 -14.10
N VAL A 128 5.47 -1.29 -14.28
CA VAL A 128 4.93 -0.85 -15.58
C VAL A 128 5.67 0.40 -16.08
N ILE A 129 5.83 1.42 -15.23
CA ILE A 129 6.54 2.66 -15.59
C ILE A 129 8.01 2.38 -15.94
N ARG A 130 8.68 1.44 -15.25
CA ARG A 130 10.08 1.08 -15.56
C ARG A 130 10.19 0.41 -16.92
N ASP A 131 9.25 -0.46 -17.28
CA ASP A 131 9.24 -1.12 -18.59
C ASP A 131 8.92 -0.14 -19.71
N GLU A 132 8.00 0.80 -19.49
CA GLU A 132 7.68 1.88 -20.43
C GLU A 132 8.87 2.81 -20.64
N LEU A 133 9.52 3.26 -19.56
CA LEU A 133 10.73 4.07 -19.64
C LEU A 133 11.84 3.35 -20.42
N LYS A 134 12.03 2.05 -20.17
CA LYS A 134 13.04 1.25 -20.89
C LYS A 134 12.78 1.25 -22.40
N LYS A 135 11.54 1.01 -22.82
CA LYS A 135 11.13 1.07 -24.24
C LYS A 135 11.41 2.45 -24.85
N LEU A 136 11.00 3.52 -24.17
CA LEU A 136 11.21 4.89 -24.66
C LEU A 136 12.69 5.27 -24.76
N TYR A 137 13.54 4.84 -23.82
CA TYR A 137 14.98 5.06 -23.94
C TYR A 137 15.61 4.26 -25.07
N ASP A 138 15.18 3.01 -25.29
CA ASP A 138 15.64 2.19 -26.41
C ASP A 138 15.24 2.83 -27.76
N GLU A 139 14.00 3.33 -27.86
CA GLU A 139 13.51 4.11 -29.01
C GLU A 139 14.34 5.39 -29.22
N ALA A 140 14.55 6.19 -28.18
CA ALA A 140 15.40 7.39 -28.25
C ALA A 140 16.83 7.07 -28.71
N ARG A 141 17.40 5.95 -28.25
CA ARG A 141 18.74 5.49 -28.64
C ARG A 141 18.78 5.08 -30.11
N THR A 142 17.77 4.37 -30.60
CA THR A 142 17.66 4.01 -32.03
C THR A 142 17.56 5.26 -32.91
N TYR A 143 16.72 6.24 -32.54
CA TYR A 143 16.63 7.54 -33.22
C TYR A 143 17.97 8.28 -33.30
N LYS A 144 18.67 8.41 -32.16
CA LYS A 144 20.00 9.04 -32.13
C LYS A 144 21.03 8.28 -32.96
N SER A 145 20.98 6.95 -33.00
CA SER A 145 21.89 6.14 -33.80
C SER A 145 21.60 6.22 -35.31
N ALA A 146 20.32 6.33 -35.70
CA ALA A 146 19.90 6.51 -37.09
C ALA A 146 20.24 7.91 -37.62
N SER A 147 19.99 8.94 -36.81
CA SER A 147 20.36 10.33 -37.09
C SER A 147 21.88 10.49 -37.30
N ARG A 148 22.71 9.83 -36.46
CA ARG A 148 24.18 9.81 -36.62
C ARG A 148 24.68 9.09 -37.87
N LYS A 149 23.91 8.15 -38.43
CA LYS A 149 24.25 7.42 -39.66
C LYS A 149 23.75 8.11 -40.93
N GLY A 150 23.13 9.29 -40.83
CA GLY A 150 22.59 10.03 -41.98
C GLY A 150 21.33 9.42 -42.59
N ILE A 151 20.72 8.42 -41.94
CA ILE A 151 19.48 7.79 -42.40
C ILE A 151 18.32 8.64 -41.88
N LYS A 152 17.78 9.51 -42.74
CA LYS A 152 16.53 10.23 -42.47
C LYS A 152 15.36 9.27 -42.69
N PHE A 153 14.69 8.85 -41.62
CA PHE A 153 13.35 8.28 -41.75
C PHE A 153 12.35 9.42 -41.91
N GLY A 154 12.20 9.90 -43.15
CA GLY A 154 11.01 10.63 -43.57
C GLY A 154 9.99 9.66 -44.18
N PRO A 155 8.72 10.08 -44.37
CA PRO A 155 7.83 9.36 -45.27
C PRO A 155 8.53 9.19 -46.62
N ALA A 156 8.39 8.01 -47.23
CA ALA A 156 8.95 7.72 -48.54
C ALA A 156 8.64 8.90 -49.48
N PRO A 157 9.62 9.49 -50.18
CA PRO A 157 9.31 10.45 -51.21
C PRO A 157 8.40 9.75 -52.22
N ASP A 158 7.22 10.32 -52.43
CA ASP A 158 6.28 9.88 -53.46
C ASP A 158 7.01 9.72 -54.80
N ASP A 159 6.61 8.68 -55.53
CA ASP A 159 7.07 8.29 -56.85
C ASP A 159 7.51 9.49 -57.73
N GLY A 160 8.82 9.65 -57.87
CA GLY A 160 9.45 10.63 -58.74
C GLY A 160 10.56 9.96 -59.54
N LEU A 161 10.26 9.66 -60.80
CA LEU A 161 11.11 9.03 -61.81
C LEU A 161 12.59 9.50 -61.76
N VAL A 162 13.51 8.56 -61.60
CA VAL A 162 14.96 8.78 -61.79
C VAL A 162 15.26 8.77 -63.29
N THR A 163 15.69 9.89 -63.84
CA THR A 163 16.25 9.96 -65.20
C THR A 163 17.70 9.46 -65.21
N LEU A 164 18.06 8.67 -66.22
CA LEU A 164 19.34 7.98 -66.39
C LEU A 164 20.56 8.88 -66.69
N GLU A 165 20.44 10.21 -66.58
CA GLU A 165 21.47 11.15 -67.07
C GLU A 165 22.51 11.59 -66.02
N GLU A 166 22.41 11.17 -64.76
CA GLU A 166 23.35 11.58 -63.69
C GLU A 166 24.28 10.46 -63.18
N MET A 167 24.51 9.39 -63.95
CA MET A 167 25.65 8.49 -63.69
C MET A 167 26.96 9.06 -64.27
N GLY A 168 27.37 10.20 -63.75
CA GLY A 168 28.71 10.76 -63.92
C GLY A 168 29.63 10.31 -62.79
N VAL A 169 30.23 9.12 -62.91
CA VAL A 169 31.30 8.66 -62.02
C VAL A 169 32.55 9.51 -62.27
N VAL A 170 32.84 10.46 -61.38
CA VAL A 170 34.14 11.15 -61.34
C VAL A 170 35.06 10.36 -60.40
N ILE A 171 35.96 9.57 -60.98
CA ILE A 171 37.10 8.99 -60.27
C ILE A 171 38.24 10.01 -60.39
N GLU A 172 38.57 10.69 -59.29
CA GLU A 172 39.81 11.46 -59.18
C GLU A 172 41.00 10.49 -59.19
N GLN A 173 41.90 10.62 -60.16
CA GLN A 173 43.21 10.00 -60.11
C GLN A 173 44.31 11.08 -60.04
N LYS A 174 44.94 11.11 -58.87
CA LYS A 174 46.27 11.64 -58.49
C LYS A 174 46.62 13.10 -58.76
#